data_AF-A0A842HL68-F1
#
_entry.id   AF-A0A842HL68-F1
#
_cell.length_a   1.000
_cell.length_b   1.000
_cell.length_c   1.000
_cell.angle_alpha   90.00
_cell.angle_beta   90.00
_cell.angle_gamma   90.00
#
_symmetry.space_group_name_H-M   'P 1'
#
loop_
_entity.id
_entity.type
_entity.pdbx_description
1 polymer ?
#
loop_
_entity_poly.entity_id
_entity_poly.type
_entity_poly.pdbx_seq_one_letter_code
_entity_poly.pdbx_strand_id
1 'polypeptide(L)'
;MAKPFIPKKRVLSLRPEARRTAEVSIQSRETIDAFVKKTRHPFGEPRTLEQSEVEDVERTLRTLEKDLLERERAVQELEVRLSEKERGLWEAEALLEARRKVFEAQCRQLARRQESSRDAAPVSKEERAALREFQIQLEQREQSLAQSRALLKEREDYVERAENLLFDKTMEQQERETELEVLADALEARRAALEAREEGASTRRSASSGTESLDQ
;
A
#
# COMPACT_ATOMS: atom_id res chain seq x y z
N MET A 1 24.73 -16.04 -45.94
CA MET A 1 24.31 -16.75 -44.72
C MET A 1 24.40 -15.80 -43.54
N ALA A 2 23.25 -15.40 -42.96
CA ALA A 2 23.21 -14.48 -41.83
C ALA A 2 23.50 -15.24 -40.52
N LYS A 3 24.46 -14.75 -39.71
CA LYS A 3 24.77 -15.34 -38.40
C LYS A 3 23.60 -15.10 -37.44
N PRO A 4 23.20 -16.08 -36.62
CA PRO A 4 22.10 -15.90 -35.67
C PRO A 4 22.49 -14.88 -34.60
N PHE A 5 21.56 -13.98 -34.29
CA PHE A 5 21.68 -13.06 -33.17
C PHE A 5 21.59 -13.86 -31.86
N ILE A 6 22.71 -14.03 -31.19
CA ILE A 6 22.76 -14.62 -29.85
C ILE A 6 22.55 -13.46 -28.87
N PRO A 7 21.41 -13.38 -28.16
CA PRO A 7 21.22 -12.36 -27.14
C PRO A 7 22.31 -12.54 -26.09
N LYS A 8 23.12 -11.49 -25.87
CA LYS A 8 24.12 -11.46 -24.80
C LYS A 8 23.38 -11.77 -23.50
N LYS A 9 23.75 -12.88 -22.84
CA LYS A 9 23.29 -13.17 -21.47
C LYS A 9 23.61 -11.93 -20.64
N ARG A 10 22.59 -11.15 -20.29
CA ARG A 10 22.71 -10.18 -19.21
C ARG A 10 23.11 -11.03 -18.01
N VAL A 11 24.35 -10.90 -17.57
CA VAL A 11 24.72 -11.33 -16.22
C VAL A 11 23.74 -10.59 -15.35
N LEU A 12 22.76 -11.31 -14.81
CA LEU A 12 21.92 -10.80 -13.73
C LEU A 12 22.93 -10.37 -12.68
N SER A 13 23.16 -9.07 -12.58
CA SER A 13 24.02 -8.51 -11.57
C SER A 13 23.48 -9.06 -10.26
N LEU A 14 24.31 -9.85 -9.56
CA LEU A 14 24.01 -10.32 -8.22
C LEU A 14 23.46 -9.13 -7.46
N ARG A 15 22.18 -9.25 -7.09
CA ARG A 15 21.35 -8.25 -6.46
C ARG A 15 22.14 -7.57 -5.32
N PRO A 16 22.06 -6.25 -5.12
CA PRO A 16 22.70 -5.59 -3.98
C PRO A 16 22.35 -6.24 -2.63
N GLU A 17 21.17 -6.86 -2.54
CA GLU A 17 20.72 -7.66 -1.40
C GLU A 17 21.61 -8.88 -1.11
N ALA A 18 22.10 -9.59 -2.13
CA ALA A 18 22.93 -10.78 -1.96
C ALA A 18 24.34 -10.46 -1.42
N ARG A 19 24.87 -9.27 -1.73
CA ARG A 19 26.13 -8.78 -1.15
C ARG A 19 25.96 -8.39 0.32
N ARG A 20 24.85 -7.72 0.64
CA ARG A 20 24.50 -7.37 2.03
C ARG A 20 24.33 -8.60 2.92
N THR A 21 23.67 -9.65 2.43
CA THR A 21 23.52 -10.90 3.20
C THR A 21 24.87 -11.59 3.47
N ALA A 22 25.81 -11.50 2.52
CA ALA A 22 27.15 -12.05 2.71
C ALA A 22 27.95 -11.24 3.75
N GLU A 23 27.92 -9.91 3.69
CA GLU A 23 28.58 -9.03 4.66
C GLU A 23 28.04 -9.24 6.09
N VAL A 24 26.72 -9.35 6.24
CA VAL A 24 26.07 -9.62 7.54
C VAL A 24 26.43 -11.01 8.08
N SER A 25 26.60 -12.01 7.21
CA SER A 25 27.01 -13.36 7.64
C SER A 25 28.45 -13.40 8.17
N ILE A 26 29.34 -12.58 7.60
CA ILE A 26 30.73 -12.46 8.06
C ILE A 26 30.76 -11.78 9.42
N GLN A 27 30.04 -10.67 9.58
CA GLN A 27 29.91 -9.96 10.86
C GLN A 27 29.34 -10.86 11.97
N SER A 28 28.36 -11.71 11.64
CA SER A 28 27.76 -12.64 12.61
C SER A 28 28.74 -13.72 13.07
N ARG A 29 29.64 -14.17 12.19
CA ARG A 29 30.70 -15.13 12.57
C ARG A 29 31.74 -14.48 13.45
N GLU A 30 32.11 -13.24 13.15
CA GLU A 30 33.06 -12.47 13.96
C GLU A 30 32.55 -12.23 15.39
N THR A 31 31.26 -11.94 15.57
CA THR A 31 30.66 -11.77 16.90
C THR A 31 30.57 -13.08 17.68
N ILE A 32 30.22 -14.18 17.02
CA ILE A 32 30.23 -15.53 17.63
C ILE A 32 31.65 -15.90 18.06
N ASP A 33 32.65 -15.69 17.20
CA ASP A 33 34.04 -15.99 17.51
C ASP A 33 34.55 -15.14 18.69
N ALA A 34 34.16 -13.87 18.77
CA ALA A 34 34.48 -13.00 19.90
C ALA A 34 33.82 -13.48 21.21
N PHE A 35 32.55 -13.90 21.15
CA PHE A 35 31.83 -14.44 22.30
C PHE A 35 32.44 -15.76 22.80
N VAL A 36 32.77 -16.66 21.88
CA VAL A 36 33.41 -17.95 22.18
C VAL A 36 34.80 -17.73 22.80
N LYS A 37 35.60 -16.80 22.26
CA LYS A 37 36.91 -16.45 22.84
C LYS A 37 36.80 -15.83 24.24
N LYS A 38 35.73 -15.09 24.53
CA LYS A 38 35.49 -14.50 25.86
C LYS A 38 35.09 -15.55 26.90
N THR A 39 34.35 -16.59 26.48
CA THR A 39 33.74 -17.59 27.38
C THR A 39 34.47 -18.93 27.45
N ARG A 40 35.38 -19.22 26.51
CA ARG A 40 36.12 -20.50 26.42
C ARG A 40 37.61 -20.31 26.20
N HIS A 41 38.39 -21.26 26.72
CA HIS A 41 39.81 -21.41 26.40
C HIS A 41 40.00 -21.87 24.95
N PRO A 42 41.18 -21.64 24.34
CA PRO A 42 41.45 -21.99 22.93
C PRO A 42 41.32 -23.48 22.60
N PHE A 43 41.26 -24.36 23.62
CA PHE A 43 41.04 -25.80 23.50
C PHE A 43 39.61 -26.24 23.85
N GLY A 44 38.68 -25.29 24.02
CA GLY A 44 37.24 -25.55 24.16
C GLY A 44 36.72 -25.65 25.61
N GLU A 45 37.60 -25.60 26.61
CA GLU A 45 37.21 -25.69 28.01
C GLU A 45 36.53 -24.38 28.49
N PRO A 46 35.44 -24.47 29.28
CA PRO A 46 34.76 -23.30 29.82
C PRO A 46 35.70 -22.55 30.77
N ARG A 47 35.81 -21.24 30.59
CA ARG A 47 36.63 -20.38 31.44
C ARG A 47 35.81 -19.91 32.64
N THR A 48 36.42 -19.86 33.83
CA THR A 48 35.84 -19.17 34.98
C THR A 48 35.86 -17.67 34.74
N LEU A 49 34.69 -17.05 34.74
CA LEU A 49 34.49 -15.61 34.50
C LEU A 49 34.31 -14.87 35.82
N GLU A 50 34.84 -13.66 35.89
CA GLU A 50 34.57 -12.74 37.00
C GLU A 50 33.14 -12.19 36.89
N GLN A 51 32.53 -11.78 38.02
CA GLN A 51 31.13 -11.35 38.05
C GLN A 51 30.83 -10.19 37.07
N SER A 52 31.76 -9.24 36.91
CA SER A 52 31.65 -8.17 35.91
C SER A 52 31.67 -8.68 34.47
N GLU A 53 32.43 -9.74 34.18
CA GLU A 53 32.50 -10.33 32.84
C GLU A 53 31.22 -11.10 32.51
N VAL A 54 30.60 -11.73 33.53
CA VAL A 54 29.29 -12.39 33.41
C VAL A 54 28.20 -11.36 33.06
N GLU A 55 28.15 -10.23 33.76
CA GLU A 55 27.18 -9.15 33.45
C GLU A 55 27.34 -8.62 32.02
N ASP A 56 28.58 -8.47 31.54
CA ASP A 56 28.83 -8.03 30.17
C ASP A 56 28.39 -9.07 29.14
N VAL A 57 28.60 -10.36 29.43
CA VAL A 57 28.14 -11.47 28.59
C VAL A 57 26.62 -11.53 28.54
N GLU A 58 25.93 -11.28 29.65
CA GLU A 58 24.47 -11.21 29.69
C GLU A 58 23.92 -10.02 28.89
N ARG A 59 24.58 -8.85 28.98
CA ARG A 59 24.23 -7.68 28.17
C ARG A 59 24.39 -7.97 26.67
N THR A 60 25.50 -8.59 26.27
CA THR A 60 25.72 -8.94 24.86
C THR A 60 24.74 -10.00 24.37
N LEU A 61 24.39 -10.99 25.20
CA LEU A 61 23.35 -11.98 24.86
C LEU A 61 22.00 -11.31 24.62
N ARG A 62 21.55 -10.43 25.52
CA ARG A 62 20.28 -9.69 25.33
C ARG A 62 20.26 -8.85 24.05
N THR A 63 21.40 -8.24 23.70
CA THR A 63 21.50 -7.51 22.42
C THR A 63 21.43 -8.44 21.22
N LEU A 64 22.12 -9.59 21.27
CA LEU A 64 22.10 -10.57 20.18
C LEU A 64 20.72 -11.22 20.01
N GLU A 65 20.00 -11.48 21.11
CA GLU A 65 18.62 -11.97 21.09
C GLU A 65 17.68 -10.96 20.42
N LYS A 66 17.81 -9.67 20.76
CA LYS A 66 17.04 -8.61 20.11
C LYS A 66 17.35 -8.54 18.61
N ASP A 67 18.62 -8.56 18.23
CA ASP A 67 19.03 -8.55 16.82
C ASP A 67 18.54 -9.79 16.06
N LEU A 68 18.46 -10.95 16.74
CA LEU A 68 17.92 -12.18 16.16
C LEU A 68 16.42 -12.04 15.89
N LEU A 69 15.65 -11.52 16.85
CA LEU A 69 14.21 -11.26 16.66
C LEU A 69 13.95 -10.27 15.51
N GLU A 70 14.78 -9.23 15.39
CA GLU A 70 14.69 -8.28 14.27
C GLU A 70 14.98 -8.94 12.92
N ARG A 71 15.97 -9.84 12.86
CA ARG A 71 16.27 -10.61 11.65
C ARG A 71 15.15 -11.59 11.29
N GLU A 72 14.57 -12.29 12.27
CA GLU A 72 13.45 -13.20 12.03
C GLU A 72 12.25 -12.47 11.43
N ARG A 73 11.92 -11.29 11.95
CA ARG A 73 10.88 -10.42 11.37
C ARG A 73 11.22 -10.02 9.94
N ALA A 74 12.45 -9.60 9.68
CA ALA A 74 12.90 -9.23 8.34
C ALA A 74 12.83 -10.42 7.34
N VAL A 75 13.14 -11.64 7.80
CA VAL A 75 13.01 -12.85 6.98
C VAL A 75 11.55 -13.13 6.66
N GLN A 76 10.65 -13.06 7.64
CA GLN A 76 9.21 -13.22 7.43
C GLN A 76 8.67 -12.20 6.42
N GLU A 77 9.07 -10.93 6.51
CA GLU A 77 8.69 -9.92 5.52
C GLU A 77 9.18 -10.24 4.11
N LEU A 78 10.41 -10.77 3.98
CA LEU A 78 10.96 -11.18 2.69
C LEU A 78 10.25 -12.42 2.13
N GLU A 79 9.88 -13.38 2.97
CA GLU A 79 9.09 -14.56 2.59
C GLU A 79 7.70 -14.16 2.09
N VAL A 80 7.03 -13.22 2.78
CA VAL A 80 5.75 -12.67 2.32
C VAL A 80 5.92 -12.01 0.94
N ARG A 81 6.90 -11.12 0.78
CA ARG A 81 7.19 -10.47 -0.51
C ARG A 81 7.58 -11.46 -1.61
N LEU A 82 8.22 -12.57 -1.27
CA LEU A 82 8.56 -13.63 -2.21
C LEU A 82 7.29 -14.34 -2.67
N SER A 83 6.42 -14.73 -1.73
CA SER A 83 5.16 -15.40 -2.04
C SER A 83 4.23 -14.54 -2.92
N GLU A 84 4.18 -13.23 -2.69
CA GLU A 84 3.46 -12.29 -3.55
C GLU A 84 4.02 -12.25 -4.98
N LYS A 85 5.35 -12.26 -5.13
CA LYS A 85 6.01 -12.29 -6.45
C LYS A 85 5.77 -13.61 -7.17
N GLU A 86 5.81 -14.73 -6.46
CA GLU A 86 5.49 -16.04 -7.02
C GLU A 86 4.05 -16.11 -7.50
N ARG A 87 3.11 -15.57 -6.72
CA ARG A 87 1.70 -15.43 -7.14
C ARG A 87 1.58 -14.58 -8.41
N GLY A 88 2.25 -13.44 -8.46
CA GLY A 88 2.25 -12.56 -9.63
C GLY A 88 2.88 -13.21 -10.88
N LEU A 89 3.92 -14.02 -10.71
CA LEU A 89 4.51 -14.80 -11.80
C LEU A 89 3.53 -15.86 -12.32
N TRP A 90 2.86 -16.57 -11.42
CA TRP A 90 1.87 -17.57 -11.80
C TRP A 90 0.68 -16.96 -12.57
N GLU A 91 0.18 -15.80 -12.13
CA GLU A 91 -0.86 -15.06 -12.84
C GLU A 91 -0.40 -14.59 -14.23
N ALA A 92 0.85 -14.09 -14.33
CA ALA A 92 1.43 -13.65 -15.59
C ALA A 92 1.62 -14.82 -16.57
N GLU A 93 2.07 -15.99 -16.09
CA GLU A 93 2.22 -17.21 -16.88
C GLU A 93 0.87 -17.72 -17.38
N ALA A 94 -0.15 -17.75 -16.51
CA ALA A 94 -1.51 -18.13 -16.90
C ALA A 94 -2.09 -17.20 -17.98
N LEU A 95 -1.85 -15.88 -17.85
CA LEU A 95 -2.27 -14.90 -18.85
C LEU A 95 -1.52 -15.07 -20.18
N LEU A 96 -0.22 -15.39 -20.13
CA LEU A 96 0.57 -15.67 -21.32
C LEU A 96 0.08 -16.95 -22.03
N GLU A 97 -0.25 -18.00 -21.27
CA GLU A 97 -0.83 -19.23 -21.80
C GLU A 97 -2.21 -18.98 -22.44
N ALA A 98 -3.06 -18.18 -21.80
CA ALA A 98 -4.35 -17.78 -22.36
C ALA A 98 -4.18 -17.01 -23.68
N ARG A 99 -3.27 -16.04 -23.74
CA ARG A 99 -2.94 -15.30 -24.97
C ARG A 99 -2.42 -16.22 -26.07
N ARG A 100 -1.57 -17.19 -25.72
CA ARG A 100 -1.08 -18.19 -26.67
C ARG A 100 -2.22 -19.02 -27.27
N LYS A 101 -3.17 -19.48 -26.44
CA LYS A 101 -4.36 -20.21 -26.91
C LYS A 101 -5.21 -19.38 -27.87
N VAL A 102 -5.41 -18.09 -27.59
CA VAL A 102 -6.12 -17.17 -28.48
C VAL A 102 -5.38 -17.01 -29.80
N PHE A 103 -4.08 -16.81 -29.77
CA PHE A 103 -3.25 -16.69 -30.98
C PHE A 103 -3.32 -17.98 -31.82
N GLU A 104 -3.18 -19.14 -31.20
CA GLU A 104 -3.31 -20.44 -31.89
C GLU A 104 -4.72 -20.67 -32.47
N ALA A 105 -5.77 -20.20 -31.79
CA ALA A 105 -7.13 -20.24 -32.32
C ALA A 105 -7.30 -19.30 -33.54
N GLN A 106 -6.75 -18.08 -33.47
CA GLN A 106 -6.76 -17.14 -34.59
C GLN A 106 -5.97 -17.67 -35.79
N CYS A 107 -4.77 -18.21 -35.59
CA CYS A 107 -4.00 -18.83 -36.66
C CYS A 107 -4.76 -19.99 -37.31
N ARG A 108 -5.41 -20.86 -36.52
CA ARG A 108 -6.25 -21.94 -37.06
C ARG A 108 -7.45 -21.41 -37.83
N GLN A 109 -8.09 -20.33 -37.36
CA GLN A 109 -9.21 -19.71 -38.07
C GLN A 109 -8.76 -19.08 -39.40
N LEU A 110 -7.60 -18.43 -39.42
CA LEU A 110 -7.02 -17.87 -40.64
C LEU A 110 -6.62 -18.95 -41.64
N ALA A 111 -6.00 -20.05 -41.17
CA ALA A 111 -5.67 -21.19 -42.02
C ALA A 111 -6.94 -21.80 -42.64
N ARG A 112 -7.99 -22.03 -41.84
CA ARG A 112 -9.30 -22.50 -42.33
C ARG A 112 -9.94 -21.55 -43.33
N ARG A 113 -9.86 -20.24 -43.09
CA ARG A 113 -10.35 -19.21 -44.03
C ARG A 113 -9.57 -19.26 -45.34
N GLN A 114 -8.25 -19.42 -45.29
CA GLN A 114 -7.40 -19.56 -46.48
C GLN A 114 -7.73 -20.84 -47.25
N GLU A 115 -7.91 -21.98 -46.58
CA GLU A 115 -8.40 -23.22 -47.20
C GLU A 115 -9.77 -23.01 -47.86
N SER A 116 -10.75 -22.43 -47.15
CA SER A 116 -12.08 -22.16 -47.71
C SER A 116 -12.09 -21.11 -48.82
N SER A 117 -11.09 -20.22 -48.86
CA SER A 117 -10.94 -19.20 -49.90
C SER A 117 -10.30 -19.72 -51.18
N ARG A 118 -9.60 -20.87 -51.13
CA ARG A 118 -9.10 -21.56 -52.33
C ARG A 118 -10.23 -22.21 -53.14
N ASP A 119 -11.33 -22.57 -52.47
CA ASP A 119 -12.56 -23.12 -53.08
C ASP A 119 -13.71 -22.09 -53.16
N ALA A 120 -13.48 -20.84 -52.77
CA ALA A 120 -14.53 -19.81 -52.77
C ALA A 120 -14.85 -19.36 -54.20
N ALA A 121 -16.04 -19.74 -54.67
CA ALA A 121 -16.67 -19.13 -55.83
C ALA A 121 -16.70 -17.59 -55.65
N PRO A 122 -16.61 -16.81 -56.75
CA PRO A 122 -16.62 -15.35 -56.65
C PRO A 122 -17.91 -14.88 -55.97
N VAL A 123 -17.76 -14.15 -54.84
CA VAL A 123 -18.84 -13.61 -54.00
C VAL A 123 -19.94 -12.99 -54.87
N SER A 124 -21.16 -13.51 -54.73
CA SER A 124 -22.34 -13.12 -55.51
C SER A 124 -22.70 -11.65 -55.29
N LYS A 125 -23.37 -11.02 -56.26
CA LYS A 125 -23.80 -9.61 -56.14
C LYS A 125 -24.73 -9.40 -54.94
N GLU A 126 -25.53 -10.40 -54.59
CA GLU A 126 -26.45 -10.39 -53.44
C GLU A 126 -25.68 -10.42 -52.12
N GLU A 127 -24.64 -11.25 -52.02
CA GLU A 127 -23.77 -11.31 -50.83
C GLU A 127 -23.03 -9.98 -50.61
N ARG A 128 -22.61 -9.30 -51.69
CA ARG A 128 -22.01 -7.96 -51.59
C ARG A 128 -23.01 -6.88 -51.18
N ALA A 129 -24.28 -7.02 -51.54
CA ALA A 129 -25.33 -6.11 -51.09
C ALA A 129 -25.61 -6.31 -49.59
N ALA A 130 -25.79 -7.55 -49.15
CA ALA A 130 -26.00 -7.90 -47.74
C ALA A 130 -24.81 -7.46 -46.86
N LEU A 131 -23.57 -7.61 -47.34
CA LEU A 131 -22.39 -7.12 -46.62
C LEU A 131 -22.37 -5.60 -46.46
N ARG A 132 -22.81 -4.85 -47.48
CA ARG A 132 -22.90 -3.38 -47.39
C ARG A 132 -23.99 -2.94 -46.42
N GLU A 133 -25.15 -3.59 -46.45
CA GLU A 133 -26.21 -3.32 -45.48
C GLU A 133 -25.74 -3.60 -44.05
N PHE A 134 -25.03 -4.72 -43.84
CA PHE A 134 -24.48 -5.06 -42.54
C PHE A 134 -23.41 -4.07 -42.06
N GLN A 135 -22.56 -3.57 -42.97
CA GLN A 135 -21.59 -2.50 -42.68
C GLN A 135 -22.30 -1.21 -42.23
N ILE A 136 -23.35 -0.78 -42.95
CA ILE A 136 -24.14 0.40 -42.58
C ILE A 136 -24.77 0.22 -41.20
N GLN A 137 -25.33 -0.97 -40.91
CA GLN A 137 -25.89 -1.28 -39.59
C GLN A 137 -24.83 -1.26 -38.49
N LEU A 138 -23.64 -1.78 -38.75
CA LEU A 138 -22.52 -1.72 -37.81
C LEU A 138 -22.11 -0.28 -37.53
N GLU A 139 -21.93 0.55 -38.56
CA GLU A 139 -21.58 1.96 -38.40
C GLU A 139 -22.63 2.73 -37.57
N GLN A 140 -23.92 2.48 -37.81
CA GLN A 140 -25.00 3.07 -37.00
C GLN A 140 -24.92 2.66 -35.53
N ARG A 141 -24.62 1.37 -35.26
CA ARG A 141 -24.47 0.86 -33.89
C ARG A 141 -23.23 1.42 -33.22
N GLU A 142 -22.11 1.53 -33.93
CA GLU A 142 -20.89 2.14 -33.43
C GLU A 142 -21.09 3.61 -33.07
N GLN A 143 -21.79 4.37 -33.92
CA GLN A 143 -22.14 5.76 -33.63
C GLN A 143 -23.04 5.88 -32.39
N SER A 144 -24.06 5.02 -32.27
CA SER A 144 -24.93 4.99 -31.09
C SER A 144 -24.16 4.66 -29.80
N LEU A 145 -23.23 3.70 -29.86
CA LEU A 145 -22.37 3.36 -28.72
C LEU A 145 -21.40 4.49 -28.37
N ALA A 146 -20.84 5.17 -29.37
CA ALA A 146 -19.96 6.33 -29.15
C ALA A 146 -20.72 7.46 -28.44
N GLN A 147 -21.95 7.75 -28.86
CA GLN A 147 -22.83 8.73 -28.19
C GLN A 147 -23.16 8.31 -26.75
N SER A 148 -23.52 7.05 -26.53
CA SER A 148 -23.77 6.52 -25.18
C SER A 148 -22.55 6.65 -24.26
N ARG A 149 -21.34 6.39 -24.78
CA ARG A 149 -20.09 6.53 -24.01
C ARG A 149 -19.79 7.99 -23.67
N ALA A 150 -20.03 8.90 -24.61
CA ALA A 150 -19.86 10.33 -24.36
C ALA A 150 -20.79 10.82 -23.25
N LEU A 151 -22.08 10.43 -23.29
CA LEU A 151 -23.06 10.76 -22.25
C LEU A 151 -22.71 10.18 -20.88
N LEU A 152 -22.16 8.95 -20.84
CA LEU A 152 -21.70 8.36 -19.59
C LEU A 152 -20.53 9.16 -19.00
N LYS A 153 -19.56 9.54 -19.84
CA LYS A 153 -18.43 10.36 -19.41
C LYS A 153 -18.89 11.73 -18.86
N GLU A 154 -19.82 12.40 -19.54
CA GLU A 154 -20.38 13.66 -19.05
C GLU A 154 -21.08 13.52 -17.69
N ARG A 155 -21.73 12.37 -17.45
CA ARG A 155 -22.34 12.06 -16.15
C ARG A 155 -21.29 11.79 -15.08
N GLU A 156 -20.24 11.04 -15.41
CA GLU A 156 -19.11 10.79 -14.50
C GLU A 156 -18.44 12.11 -14.10
N ASP A 157 -18.14 12.98 -15.07
CA ASP A 157 -17.57 14.31 -14.84
C ASP A 157 -18.50 15.23 -14.02
N TYR A 158 -19.82 15.04 -14.12
CA TYR A 158 -20.79 15.75 -13.28
C TYR A 158 -20.79 15.22 -11.84
N VAL A 159 -20.79 13.90 -11.67
CA VAL A 159 -20.77 13.25 -10.35
C VAL A 159 -19.48 13.60 -9.61
N GLU A 160 -18.33 13.53 -10.26
CA GLU A 160 -17.04 13.88 -9.66
C GLU A 160 -17.04 15.34 -9.16
N ARG A 161 -17.57 16.28 -9.96
CA ARG A 161 -17.71 17.68 -9.54
C ARG A 161 -18.67 17.85 -8.35
N ALA A 162 -19.76 17.10 -8.33
CA ALA A 162 -20.72 17.14 -7.22
C ALA A 162 -20.13 16.54 -5.94
N GLU A 163 -19.36 15.46 -6.04
CA GLU A 163 -18.65 14.81 -4.93
C GLU A 163 -17.60 15.74 -4.33
N ASN A 164 -16.78 16.38 -5.17
CA ASN A 164 -15.78 17.36 -4.71
C ASN A 164 -16.44 18.54 -3.99
N LEU A 165 -17.53 19.09 -4.55
CA LEU A 165 -18.28 20.18 -3.91
C LEU A 165 -18.88 19.75 -2.56
N LEU A 166 -19.39 18.51 -2.48
CA LEU A 166 -19.94 17.97 -1.24
C LEU A 166 -18.83 17.78 -0.19
N PHE A 167 -17.67 17.29 -0.60
CA PHE A 167 -16.50 17.13 0.26
C PHE A 167 -16.07 18.48 0.84
N ASP A 168 -15.90 19.50 0.00
CA ASP A 168 -15.51 20.85 0.42
C ASP A 168 -16.53 21.42 1.44
N LYS A 169 -17.83 21.31 1.15
CA LYS A 169 -18.88 21.76 2.07
C LYS A 169 -18.86 21.00 3.40
N THR A 170 -18.54 19.71 3.38
CA THR A 170 -18.45 18.90 4.60
C THR A 170 -17.26 19.33 5.44
N MET A 171 -16.11 19.61 4.83
CA MET A 171 -14.94 20.15 5.51
C MET A 171 -15.23 21.53 6.10
N GLU A 172 -15.83 22.45 5.33
CA GLU A 172 -16.25 23.76 5.84
C GLU A 172 -17.23 23.65 7.02
N GLN A 173 -18.14 22.68 6.98
CA GLN A 173 -19.08 22.45 8.07
C GLN A 173 -18.35 21.94 9.32
N GLN A 174 -17.42 21.00 9.18
CA GLN A 174 -16.62 20.51 10.31
C GLN A 174 -15.79 21.62 10.94
N GLU A 175 -15.15 22.47 10.14
CA GLU A 175 -14.42 23.63 10.65
C GLU A 175 -15.35 24.55 11.47
N ARG A 176 -16.54 24.89 10.94
CA ARG A 176 -17.53 25.68 11.67
C ARG A 176 -18.01 25.01 12.95
N GLU A 177 -18.22 23.70 12.95
CA GLU A 177 -18.60 22.94 14.15
C GLU A 177 -17.51 23.03 15.22
N THR A 178 -16.24 22.84 14.85
CA THR A 178 -15.12 22.99 15.79
C THR A 178 -14.99 24.41 16.33
N GLU A 179 -15.19 25.44 15.50
CA GLU A 179 -15.19 26.83 15.96
C GLU A 179 -16.31 27.11 16.97
N LEU A 180 -17.50 26.56 16.73
CA LEU A 180 -18.64 26.69 17.64
C LEU A 180 -18.41 25.97 18.97
N GLU A 181 -17.79 24.78 18.95
CA GLU A 181 -17.40 24.05 20.16
C GLU A 181 -16.41 24.86 21.00
N VAL A 182 -15.37 25.42 20.37
CA VAL A 182 -14.39 26.28 21.05
C VAL A 182 -15.06 27.52 21.67
N LEU A 183 -15.99 28.14 20.95
CA LEU A 183 -16.75 29.28 21.47
C LEU A 183 -17.69 28.87 22.61
N ALA A 184 -18.32 27.69 22.53
CA ALA A 184 -19.17 27.16 23.59
C ALA A 184 -18.37 26.92 24.88
N ASP A 185 -17.22 26.25 24.78
CA ASP A 185 -16.31 26.01 25.91
C ASP A 185 -15.86 27.32 26.56
N ALA A 186 -15.51 28.33 25.74
CA ALA A 186 -15.11 29.64 26.23
C ALA A 186 -16.25 30.38 26.95
N LEU A 187 -17.49 30.25 26.46
CA LEU A 187 -18.67 30.81 27.11
C LEU A 187 -19.00 30.09 28.42
N GLU A 188 -18.88 28.76 28.46
CA GLU A 188 -19.06 27.97 29.68
C GLU A 188 -18.03 28.34 30.75
N ALA A 189 -16.74 28.43 30.37
CA ALA A 189 -15.68 28.89 31.28
C ALA A 189 -15.95 30.30 31.81
N ARG A 190 -16.44 31.21 30.95
CA ARG A 190 -16.80 32.57 31.36
C ARG A 190 -18.03 32.59 32.29
N ARG A 191 -19.04 31.76 32.05
CA ARG A 191 -20.20 31.60 32.94
C ARG A 191 -19.78 31.12 34.31
N ALA A 192 -19.00 30.04 34.38
CA ALA A 192 -18.48 29.49 35.64
C ALA A 192 -17.64 30.53 36.42
N ALA A 193 -16.82 31.33 35.73
CA ALA A 193 -16.04 32.39 36.36
C ALA A 193 -16.91 33.53 36.93
N LEU A 194 -18.01 33.88 36.27
CA LEU A 194 -18.97 34.87 36.77
C LEU A 194 -19.73 34.33 37.97
N GLU A 195 -20.21 33.09 37.93
CA GLU A 195 -20.88 32.42 39.06
C GLU A 195 -19.97 32.39 40.30
N ALA A 196 -18.72 31.94 40.15
CA ALA A 196 -17.74 31.96 41.25
C ALA A 196 -17.48 33.38 41.80
N ARG A 197 -17.48 34.41 40.94
CA ARG A 197 -17.33 35.80 41.37
C ARG A 197 -18.57 36.30 42.13
N GLU A 198 -19.77 35.93 41.70
CA GLU A 198 -21.03 36.27 42.37
C GLU A 198 -21.13 35.58 43.74
N GLU A 199 -20.82 34.28 43.81
CA GLU A 199 -20.71 33.53 45.07
C GLU A 199 -19.67 34.18 46.01
N GLY A 200 -18.48 34.51 45.50
CA GLY A 200 -17.45 35.23 46.25
C GLY A 200 -17.85 36.66 46.67
N ALA A 201 -18.75 37.32 45.94
CA ALA A 201 -19.27 38.64 46.31
C ALA A 201 -20.42 38.55 47.32
N SER A 202 -21.23 37.49 47.26
CA SER A 202 -22.31 37.22 48.23
C SER A 202 -21.74 36.84 49.60
N THR A 203 -20.72 35.97 49.63
CA THR A 203 -20.00 35.56 50.85
C THR A 203 -19.25 36.72 51.50
N ARG A 204 -18.63 37.61 50.72
CA ARG A 204 -18.00 38.83 51.26
C ARG A 204 -19.02 39.80 51.84
N ARG A 205 -20.18 39.97 51.20
CA ARG A 205 -21.26 40.83 51.73
C ARG A 205 -21.87 40.28 53.01
N SER A 206 -22.06 38.97 53.13
CA SER A 206 -22.56 38.34 54.36
C SER A 206 -21.52 38.37 55.50
N ALA A 207 -20.23 38.27 55.19
CA ALA A 207 -19.16 38.43 56.19
C ALA A 207 -19.06 39.87 56.73
N SER A 208 -19.21 40.89 55.87
CA SER A 208 -19.18 42.30 56.29
C SER A 208 -20.39 42.72 57.12
N SER A 209 -21.57 42.12 56.91
CA SER A 209 -22.75 42.41 57.73
C SER A 209 -22.76 41.67 59.08
N GLY A 210 -21.96 40.61 59.24
CA GLY A 210 -21.79 39.91 60.51
C GLY A 210 -20.87 40.65 61.50
N THR A 211 -19.89 41.40 61.01
CA THR A 211 -18.91 42.10 61.85
C THR A 211 -19.42 43.38 62.51
N GLU A 212 -20.55 43.95 62.06
CA GLU A 212 -21.16 45.13 62.69
C GLU A 212 -22.06 44.79 63.89
N SER A 213 -22.23 43.50 64.23
CA SER A 213 -23.12 43.04 65.32
C SER A 213 -22.42 42.61 66.62
N LEU A 214 -21.10 42.84 66.74
CA LEU A 214 -20.29 42.33 67.86
C LEU A 214 -19.67 43.43 68.76
N ASP A 215 -20.17 44.67 68.69
CA ASP A 215 -19.86 45.77 69.61
C ASP A 215 -21.16 46.47 70.06
N GLN A 216 -21.95 45.81 70.92
CA GLN A 216 -22.93 46.44 71.82
C GLN A 216 -23.00 45.69 73.14
#